data_AF-A0A231GTA8-F1
#
_entry.id   AF-A0A231GTA8-F1
#
_cell.length_a   1.000
_cell.length_b   1.000
_cell.length_c   1.000
_cell.angle_alpha   90.00
_cell.angle_beta   90.00
_cell.angle_gamma   90.00
#
_symmetry.space_group_name_H-M   'P 1'
#
loop_
_entity.id
_entity.type
_entity.pdbx_description
1 polymer ?
#
loop_
_entity_poly.entity_id
_entity_poly.type
_entity_poly.pdbx_seq_one_letter_code
_entity_poly.pdbx_strand_id
1 'polypeptide(L)'
;MSIAICSSEMMISGPRGTGFAEAWMPRIVAERFTTSTKDGNVQRAPDPVIFIDAEMSWTNATGSDQQCWLSTHRAPRTIIATNPNTYALDDAVSSDIAVSPNAVDPYATEDGIGCRASITPFALNQINYGRFFRGWDDNVRFQSLGVVPAGQTAHIRYRALYTTPGQWRDPNQVLQVVRAYWVRLLLWAAPE
;
A
#
# COMPACT_ATOMS: atom_id res chain seq x y z
N MET A 1 -36.99 -35.49 6.83
CA MET A 1 -37.65 -34.17 6.75
C MET A 1 -36.64 -33.11 7.16
N SER A 2 -36.29 -32.18 6.27
CA SER A 2 -35.49 -31.02 6.64
C SER A 2 -36.43 -29.88 7.02
N ILE A 3 -36.35 -29.40 8.26
CA ILE A 3 -37.07 -28.21 8.70
C ILE A 3 -36.28 -27.00 8.17
N ALA A 4 -36.84 -26.29 7.20
CA ALA A 4 -36.38 -24.96 6.81
C ALA A 4 -37.27 -23.95 7.54
N ILE A 5 -36.65 -23.11 8.37
CA ILE A 5 -37.32 -22.06 9.12
C ILE A 5 -37.31 -20.81 8.22
N CYS A 6 -38.39 -20.02 8.25
CA CYS A 6 -38.38 -18.73 7.56
C CYS A 6 -37.32 -17.83 8.20
N SER A 7 -36.35 -17.40 7.41
CA SER A 7 -35.26 -16.50 7.81
C SER A 7 -35.30 -15.21 6.99
N SER A 8 -34.63 -14.16 7.46
CA SER A 8 -34.44 -12.94 6.67
C SER A 8 -33.59 -13.22 5.42
N GLU A 9 -33.64 -12.33 4.43
CA GLU A 9 -32.92 -12.48 3.14
C GLU A 9 -31.40 -12.62 3.29
N MET A 10 -30.85 -12.11 4.38
CA MET A 10 -29.43 -12.20 4.74
C MET A 10 -29.05 -13.54 5.40
N MET A 11 -30.00 -14.43 5.61
CA MET A 11 -29.81 -15.68 6.35
C MET A 11 -30.25 -16.90 5.55
N ILE A 12 -29.47 -17.98 5.67
CA ILE A 12 -29.86 -19.31 5.20
C ILE A 12 -30.44 -20.10 6.36
N SER A 13 -31.46 -20.91 6.09
CA SER A 13 -31.92 -21.95 7.01
C SER A 13 -31.78 -23.31 6.33
N GLY A 14 -31.07 -24.24 6.97
CA GLY A 14 -30.92 -25.60 6.48
C GLY A 14 -30.87 -26.64 7.61
N PRO A 15 -30.68 -27.94 7.28
CA PRO A 15 -30.62 -29.02 8.26
C PRO A 15 -29.51 -28.86 9.32
N ARG A 16 -28.50 -28.02 9.05
CA ARG A 16 -27.37 -27.73 9.93
C ARG A 16 -27.59 -26.49 10.82
N GLY A 17 -28.76 -25.84 10.72
CA GLY A 17 -29.09 -24.62 11.45
C GLY A 17 -29.25 -23.40 10.55
N THR A 18 -29.20 -22.23 11.16
CA THR A 18 -29.27 -20.93 10.49
C THR A 18 -27.91 -20.24 10.46
N GLY A 19 -27.61 -19.50 9.39
CA GLY A 19 -26.36 -18.73 9.28
C GLY A 19 -26.51 -17.60 8.27
N PHE A 20 -25.49 -16.75 8.13
CA PHE A 20 -25.48 -15.72 7.10
C PHE A 20 -25.40 -16.36 5.72
N ALA A 21 -26.15 -15.79 4.77
CA ALA A 21 -26.01 -16.14 3.36
C ALA A 21 -24.65 -15.69 2.83
N GLU A 22 -24.02 -16.55 2.03
CA GLU A 22 -22.69 -16.31 1.46
C GLU A 22 -22.64 -15.00 0.64
N ALA A 23 -23.76 -14.63 0.01
CA ALA A 23 -23.90 -13.37 -0.70
C ALA A 23 -23.68 -12.12 0.18
N TRP A 24 -23.91 -12.24 1.49
CA TRP A 24 -23.79 -11.16 2.48
C TRP A 24 -22.47 -11.19 3.25
N MET A 25 -21.58 -12.13 2.96
CA MET A 25 -20.26 -12.18 3.57
C MET A 25 -19.27 -11.27 2.83
N PRO A 26 -18.32 -10.62 3.55
CA PRO A 26 -17.24 -9.90 2.91
C PRO A 26 -16.43 -10.83 1.99
N ARG A 27 -16.21 -10.38 0.76
CA ARG A 27 -15.45 -11.13 -0.25
C ARG A 27 -14.41 -10.25 -0.91
N ILE A 28 -13.35 -10.86 -1.41
CA ILE A 28 -12.35 -10.17 -2.24
C ILE A 28 -12.95 -10.02 -3.64
N VAL A 29 -13.12 -8.79 -4.08
CA VAL A 29 -13.71 -8.48 -5.41
C VAL A 29 -12.66 -8.07 -6.44
N ALA A 30 -11.51 -7.59 -5.99
CA ALA A 30 -10.37 -7.31 -6.85
C ALA A 30 -9.06 -7.48 -6.08
N GLU A 31 -8.03 -7.88 -6.82
CA GLU A 31 -6.69 -8.05 -6.29
C GLU A 31 -5.66 -7.50 -7.28
N ARG A 32 -4.62 -6.85 -6.76
CA ARG A 32 -3.45 -6.45 -7.53
C ARG A 32 -2.18 -6.73 -6.74
N PHE A 33 -1.30 -7.57 -7.31
CA PHE A 33 0.07 -7.75 -6.82
C PHE A 33 1.04 -7.00 -7.72
N THR A 34 1.97 -6.24 -7.17
CA THR A 34 2.96 -5.49 -7.96
C THR A 34 4.30 -5.45 -7.26
N THR A 35 5.36 -5.76 -8.00
CA THR A 35 6.75 -5.74 -7.52
C THR A 35 7.41 -4.40 -7.79
N SER A 36 8.38 -4.05 -6.95
CA SER A 36 9.26 -2.91 -7.15
C SER A 36 10.12 -3.08 -8.41
N THR A 37 10.27 -2.00 -9.15
CA THR A 37 11.07 -1.96 -10.38
C THR A 37 12.49 -1.43 -10.17
N LYS A 38 12.78 -0.85 -8.99
CA LYS A 38 14.03 -0.13 -8.71
C LYS A 38 14.73 -0.56 -7.42
N ASP A 39 14.42 -1.77 -6.95
CA ASP A 39 15.12 -2.33 -5.80
C ASP A 39 16.61 -2.52 -6.10
N GLY A 40 17.45 -2.16 -5.12
CA GLY A 40 18.90 -2.31 -5.23
C GLY A 40 19.62 -1.00 -5.00
N ASN A 41 20.69 -0.79 -5.76
CA ASN A 41 21.55 0.37 -5.60
C ASN A 41 20.82 1.64 -6.05
N VAL A 42 20.79 2.64 -5.18
CA VAL A 42 20.16 3.93 -5.46
C VAL A 42 21.19 5.04 -5.58
N GLN A 43 20.79 6.11 -6.26
CA GLN A 43 21.52 7.35 -6.37
C GLN A 43 20.76 8.48 -5.67
N ARG A 44 21.35 9.68 -5.67
CA ARG A 44 20.67 10.88 -5.20
C ARG A 44 19.38 11.09 -5.99
N ALA A 45 18.28 11.29 -5.27
CA ALA A 45 16.96 11.57 -5.81
C ALA A 45 16.34 12.74 -5.04
N PRO A 46 16.63 14.00 -5.42
CA PRO A 46 15.99 15.17 -4.79
C PRO A 46 14.48 15.16 -5.05
N ASP A 47 14.09 14.78 -6.26
CA ASP A 47 12.70 14.57 -6.64
C ASP A 47 12.28 13.11 -6.40
N PRO A 48 11.01 12.83 -6.07
CA PRO A 48 10.55 11.49 -5.81
C PRO A 48 10.67 10.56 -7.01
N VAL A 49 11.30 9.41 -6.78
CA VAL A 49 11.47 8.36 -7.77
C VAL A 49 10.51 7.22 -7.44
N ILE A 50 9.67 6.88 -8.41
CA ILE A 50 8.70 5.80 -8.25
C ILE A 50 9.44 4.45 -8.23
N PHE A 51 9.23 3.68 -7.16
CA PHE A 51 9.69 2.31 -6.98
C PHE A 51 8.60 1.31 -7.37
N ILE A 52 7.39 1.54 -6.87
CA ILE A 52 6.19 0.77 -7.18
C ILE A 52 5.12 1.73 -7.67
N ASP A 53 4.50 1.40 -8.79
CA ASP A 53 3.29 2.05 -9.30
C ASP A 53 2.24 0.96 -9.53
N ALA A 54 1.17 0.99 -8.75
CA ALA A 54 0.12 -0.01 -8.84
C ALA A 54 -1.24 0.67 -9.00
N GLU A 55 -2.03 0.15 -9.92
CA GLU A 55 -3.39 0.60 -10.18
C GLU A 55 -4.34 -0.60 -10.17
N MET A 56 -5.53 -0.38 -9.64
CA MET A 56 -6.60 -1.37 -9.58
C MET A 56 -7.94 -0.67 -9.77
N SER A 57 -8.80 -1.25 -10.60
CA SER A 57 -10.16 -0.76 -10.82
C SER A 57 -11.14 -1.92 -10.68
N TRP A 58 -12.29 -1.65 -10.06
CA TRP A 58 -13.37 -2.63 -9.93
C TRP A 58 -14.73 -1.97 -10.08
N THR A 59 -15.61 -2.57 -10.88
CA THR A 59 -16.98 -2.10 -11.11
C THR A 59 -17.97 -2.96 -10.35
N ASN A 60 -18.86 -2.30 -9.59
CA ASN A 60 -19.92 -3.00 -8.89
C ASN A 60 -21.05 -3.40 -9.87
N ALA A 61 -21.06 -4.65 -10.29
CA ALA A 61 -22.09 -5.22 -11.17
C ALA A 61 -23.22 -5.95 -10.42
N THR A 62 -23.27 -5.89 -9.08
CA THR A 62 -24.17 -6.76 -8.28
C THR A 62 -25.62 -6.29 -8.21
N GLY A 63 -25.91 -5.09 -8.71
CA GLY A 63 -27.26 -4.50 -8.67
C GLY A 63 -27.67 -3.96 -7.29
N SER A 64 -26.85 -4.16 -6.25
CA SER A 64 -26.97 -3.53 -4.94
C SER A 64 -25.70 -2.74 -4.61
N ASP A 65 -25.81 -1.79 -3.70
CA ASP A 65 -24.68 -1.03 -3.20
C ASP A 65 -23.75 -1.94 -2.38
N GLN A 66 -22.46 -1.68 -2.44
CA GLN A 66 -21.44 -2.51 -1.80
C GLN A 66 -20.54 -1.63 -0.95
N GLN A 67 -20.48 -1.89 0.36
CA GLN A 67 -19.51 -1.29 1.24
C GLN A 67 -18.13 -1.89 0.99
N CYS A 68 -17.13 -1.04 0.77
CA CYS A 68 -15.79 -1.44 0.36
C CYS A 68 -14.69 -1.03 1.34
N TRP A 69 -13.70 -1.91 1.47
CA TRP A 69 -12.47 -1.66 2.22
C TRP A 69 -11.27 -2.19 1.43
N LEU A 70 -10.21 -1.39 1.35
CA LEU A 70 -8.95 -1.78 0.75
C LEU A 70 -8.00 -2.29 1.85
N SER A 71 -7.51 -3.50 1.66
CA SER A 71 -6.33 -4.00 2.36
C SER A 71 -5.09 -3.74 1.51
N THR A 72 -4.16 -2.98 2.06
CA THR A 72 -2.84 -2.74 1.46
C THR A 72 -1.81 -3.50 2.26
N HIS A 73 -1.29 -4.58 1.69
CA HIS A 73 -0.25 -5.41 2.28
C HIS A 73 1.08 -5.06 1.61
N ARG A 74 2.06 -4.63 2.40
CA ARG A 74 3.36 -4.18 1.92
C ARG A 74 4.44 -5.10 2.45
N ALA A 75 5.35 -5.47 1.56
CA ALA A 75 6.55 -6.17 1.93
C ALA A 75 7.40 -5.36 2.94
N PRO A 76 8.25 -6.03 3.73
CA PRO A 76 9.20 -5.35 4.60
C PRO A 76 10.07 -4.39 3.78
N ARG A 77 10.37 -3.22 4.33
CA ARG A 77 11.22 -2.22 3.65
C ARG A 77 12.65 -2.30 4.15
N THR A 78 13.62 -2.04 3.29
CA THR A 78 15.03 -2.03 3.70
C THR A 78 15.75 -0.82 3.11
N ILE A 79 16.45 -0.09 3.97
CA ILE A 79 17.36 0.99 3.59
C ILE A 79 18.74 0.71 4.19
N ILE A 80 19.75 0.66 3.33
CA ILE A 80 21.16 0.66 3.71
C ILE A 80 21.69 2.04 3.33
N ALA A 81 21.96 2.85 4.35
CA ALA A 81 22.38 4.24 4.19
C ALA A 81 23.86 4.41 4.52
N THR A 82 24.53 5.27 3.76
CA THR A 82 25.88 5.74 4.08
C THR A 82 25.83 7.12 4.72
N ASN A 83 26.70 7.36 5.70
CA ASN A 83 26.86 8.68 6.32
C ASN A 83 27.40 9.70 5.28
N PRO A 84 26.88 10.94 5.17
CA PRO A 84 25.82 11.59 5.96
C PRO A 84 24.48 11.76 5.21
N ASN A 85 23.99 10.71 4.55
CA ASN A 85 22.86 10.83 3.64
C ASN A 85 21.52 10.55 4.34
N THR A 86 20.47 11.18 3.80
CA THR A 86 19.09 10.99 4.23
C THR A 86 18.30 10.32 3.12
N TYR A 87 17.48 9.35 3.51
CA TYR A 87 16.69 8.51 2.62
C TYR A 87 15.27 8.44 3.17
N ALA A 88 14.28 8.52 2.30
CA ALA A 88 12.89 8.26 2.62
C ALA A 88 12.28 7.39 1.52
N LEU A 89 11.47 6.42 1.93
CA LEU A 89 10.64 5.60 1.07
C LEU A 89 9.22 5.72 1.62
N ASP A 90 8.42 6.51 0.93
CA ASP A 90 7.06 6.87 1.34
C ASP A 90 6.04 6.13 0.48
N ASP A 91 5.07 5.57 1.16
CA ASP A 91 3.97 4.82 0.60
C ASP A 91 2.68 5.63 0.71
N ALA A 92 1.89 5.64 -0.36
CA ALA A 92 0.57 6.26 -0.33
C ALA A 92 -0.42 5.65 -1.29
N VAL A 93 -1.68 5.75 -0.90
CA VAL A 93 -2.85 5.29 -1.63
C VAL A 93 -3.78 6.46 -1.90
N SER A 94 -4.45 6.42 -3.05
CA SER A 94 -5.59 7.26 -3.36
C SER A 94 -6.69 6.41 -3.97
N SER A 95 -7.94 6.87 -3.80
CA SER A 95 -9.11 6.20 -4.37
C SER A 95 -10.14 7.21 -4.82
N ASP A 96 -10.88 6.85 -5.85
CA ASP A 96 -12.03 7.60 -6.36
C ASP A 96 -13.15 6.64 -6.75
N ILE A 97 -14.40 7.05 -6.57
CA ILE A 97 -15.60 6.24 -6.82
C ILE A 97 -16.56 7.08 -7.65
N ALA A 98 -16.84 6.62 -8.87
CA ALA A 98 -17.74 7.27 -9.81
C ALA A 98 -18.14 6.31 -10.94
N VAL A 99 -18.94 6.80 -11.89
CA VAL A 99 -19.22 6.06 -13.14
C VAL A 99 -17.96 5.96 -14.03
N SER A 100 -17.10 6.98 -13.99
CA SER A 100 -15.80 7.01 -14.67
C SER A 100 -14.78 7.68 -13.75
N PRO A 101 -14.33 6.95 -12.71
CA PRO A 101 -13.46 7.49 -11.68
C PRO A 101 -12.02 7.67 -12.20
N ASN A 102 -11.30 8.61 -11.62
CA ASN A 102 -9.87 8.77 -11.86
C ASN A 102 -9.18 9.27 -10.59
N ALA A 103 -8.76 8.30 -9.78
CA ALA A 103 -8.00 8.58 -8.56
C ALA A 103 -6.71 9.35 -8.89
N VAL A 104 -6.49 10.43 -8.15
CA VAL A 104 -5.30 11.29 -8.30
C VAL A 104 -4.06 10.49 -7.95
N ASP A 105 -2.94 10.78 -8.61
CA ASP A 105 -1.67 10.15 -8.27
C ASP A 105 -1.27 10.43 -6.80
N PRO A 106 -1.03 9.38 -5.99
CA PRO A 106 -0.70 9.57 -4.59
C PRO A 106 0.72 10.15 -4.46
N TYR A 107 0.82 11.31 -3.83
CA TYR A 107 2.07 12.05 -3.57
C TYR A 107 2.28 12.39 -2.09
N ALA A 108 1.25 12.23 -1.26
CA ALA A 108 1.37 12.44 0.18
C ALA A 108 2.16 11.30 0.83
N THR A 109 2.73 11.53 2.02
CA THR A 109 3.28 10.47 2.86
C THR A 109 2.15 9.95 3.75
N GLU A 110 1.66 8.73 3.51
CA GLU A 110 0.71 8.08 4.43
C GLU A 110 1.44 7.16 5.41
N ASP A 111 2.41 6.41 4.90
CA ASP A 111 3.23 5.46 5.64
C ASP A 111 4.61 5.40 4.98
N GLY A 112 5.60 4.80 5.63
CA GLY A 112 6.91 4.68 5.03
C GLY A 112 8.04 4.46 6.02
N ILE A 113 9.25 4.38 5.46
CA ILE A 113 10.48 4.28 6.22
C ILE A 113 11.43 5.39 5.80
N GLY A 114 12.02 6.06 6.77
CA GLY A 114 13.09 7.03 6.56
C GLY A 114 14.32 6.68 7.37
N CYS A 115 15.50 7.08 6.92
CA CYS A 115 16.67 7.07 7.77
C CYS A 115 17.59 8.24 7.47
N ARG A 116 18.24 8.72 8.51
CA ARG A 116 19.31 9.70 8.42
C ARG A 116 20.49 9.18 9.21
N ALA A 117 21.62 8.99 8.54
CA ALA A 117 22.86 8.69 9.22
C ALA A 117 23.64 10.00 9.38
N SER A 118 23.91 10.41 10.62
CA SER A 118 24.82 11.51 10.93
C SER A 118 25.62 11.12 12.17
N ILE A 119 26.80 10.54 11.95
CA ILE A 119 27.58 9.91 13.03
C ILE A 119 28.49 10.94 13.74
N THR A 120 28.71 12.10 13.13
CA THR A 120 29.52 13.17 13.70
C THR A 120 28.78 14.50 13.69
N PRO A 121 28.59 15.13 14.86
CA PRO A 121 27.93 16.43 14.94
C PRO A 121 28.80 17.63 14.47
N PHE A 122 30.13 17.49 14.39
CA PHE A 122 31.04 18.67 14.31
C PHE A 122 32.10 18.67 13.19
N ALA A 123 32.22 17.61 12.38
CA ALA A 123 33.20 17.59 11.30
C ALA A 123 32.56 17.97 9.96
N LEU A 124 32.48 19.28 9.67
CA LEU A 124 31.97 19.79 8.38
C LEU A 124 32.72 19.23 7.16
N ASN A 125 33.99 18.83 7.36
CA ASN A 125 34.92 18.46 6.29
C ASN A 125 35.53 17.05 6.40
N GLN A 126 35.19 16.25 7.42
CA GLN A 126 35.63 14.85 7.49
C GLN A 126 34.41 13.93 7.40
N ILE A 127 34.30 13.21 6.28
CA ILE A 127 33.28 12.17 6.11
C ILE A 127 33.83 10.92 6.79
N ASN A 128 33.47 10.73 8.06
CA ASN A 128 33.70 9.45 8.72
C ASN A 128 32.79 8.40 8.08
N TYR A 129 33.41 7.32 7.60
CA TYR A 129 32.67 6.22 7.04
C TYR A 129 31.78 5.58 8.11
N GLY A 130 30.51 5.42 7.77
CA GLY A 130 29.58 4.64 8.56
C GLY A 130 28.40 4.21 7.73
N ARG A 131 27.85 3.05 8.09
CA ARG A 131 26.71 2.43 7.44
C ARG A 131 25.60 2.24 8.46
N PHE A 132 24.38 2.51 8.03
CA PHE A 132 23.18 2.27 8.80
C PHE A 132 22.29 1.30 8.04
N PHE A 133 21.87 0.23 8.70
CA PHE A 133 20.97 -0.76 8.15
C PHE A 133 19.63 -0.60 8.84
N ARG A 134 18.63 -0.12 8.09
CA ARG A 134 17.26 0.03 8.59
C ARG A 134 16.37 -0.98 7.89
N GLY A 135 15.85 -1.93 8.67
CA GLY A 135 14.72 -2.76 8.27
C GLY A 135 13.43 -2.15 8.80
N TRP A 136 12.34 -2.34 8.07
CA TRP A 136 10.98 -2.18 8.54
C TRP A 136 10.24 -3.48 8.26
N ASP A 137 9.41 -3.91 9.19
CA ASP A 137 8.67 -5.15 9.05
C ASP A 137 7.57 -5.03 7.98
N ASP A 138 7.08 -6.19 7.55
CA ASP A 138 5.87 -6.30 6.73
C ASP A 138 4.69 -5.62 7.47
N ASN A 139 3.87 -4.87 6.73
CA ASN A 139 2.65 -4.32 7.29
C ASN A 139 1.41 -4.47 6.40
N VAL A 140 0.26 -4.63 7.06
CA VAL A 140 -1.06 -4.63 6.44
C VAL A 140 -1.89 -3.50 7.01
N ARG A 141 -2.40 -2.64 6.14
CA ARG A 141 -3.35 -1.57 6.49
C ARG A 141 -4.70 -1.85 5.87
N PHE A 142 -5.77 -1.62 6.62
CA PHE A 142 -7.12 -1.54 6.10
C PHE A 142 -7.57 -0.08 6.02
N GLN A 143 -8.12 0.32 4.89
CA GLN A 143 -8.69 1.64 4.64
C GLN A 143 -10.11 1.48 4.12
N SER A 144 -11.07 2.17 4.72
CA SER A 144 -12.43 2.19 4.19
C SER A 144 -12.47 3.08 2.95
N LEU A 145 -13.04 2.55 1.86
CA LEU A 145 -13.35 3.33 0.66
C LEU A 145 -14.74 3.95 0.72
N GLY A 146 -15.60 3.43 1.59
CA GLY A 146 -17.02 3.76 1.63
C GLY A 146 -17.82 2.87 0.70
N VAL A 147 -18.99 3.36 0.32
CA VAL A 147 -19.97 2.63 -0.49
C VAL A 147 -19.64 2.83 -1.97
N VAL A 148 -19.62 1.73 -2.72
CA VAL A 148 -19.57 1.73 -4.19
C VAL A 148 -20.98 1.41 -4.70
N PRO A 149 -21.72 2.40 -5.22
CA PRO A 149 -23.07 2.16 -5.70
C PRO A 149 -23.12 1.17 -6.87
N ALA A 150 -24.28 0.54 -7.06
CA ALA A 150 -24.49 -0.34 -8.19
C ALA A 150 -24.22 0.39 -9.53
N GLY A 151 -23.41 -0.22 -10.39
CA GLY A 151 -23.00 0.34 -11.68
C GLY A 151 -21.86 1.36 -11.62
N GLN A 152 -21.37 1.73 -10.43
CA GLN A 152 -20.18 2.57 -10.30
C GLN A 152 -18.90 1.75 -10.21
N THR A 153 -17.78 2.41 -10.49
CA THR A 153 -16.43 1.86 -10.43
C THR A 153 -15.67 2.52 -9.29
N ALA A 154 -14.93 1.71 -8.53
CA ALA A 154 -13.89 2.15 -7.64
C ALA A 154 -12.54 2.07 -8.37
N HIS A 155 -11.80 3.16 -8.41
CA HIS A 155 -10.46 3.24 -8.96
C HIS A 155 -9.47 3.59 -7.86
N ILE A 156 -8.40 2.80 -7.76
CA ILE A 156 -7.44 2.84 -6.66
C ILE A 156 -6.04 2.92 -7.26
N ARG A 157 -5.24 3.84 -6.75
CA ARG A 157 -3.81 3.95 -7.05
C ARG A 157 -2.99 3.82 -5.80
N TYR A 158 -1.82 3.22 -5.96
CA TYR A 158 -0.81 3.10 -4.92
C TYR A 158 0.56 3.40 -5.50
N ARG A 159 1.36 4.15 -4.74
CA ARG A 159 2.76 4.39 -5.06
C ARG A 159 3.67 4.21 -3.87
N ALA A 160 4.85 3.68 -4.15
CA ALA A 160 6.02 3.75 -3.28
C ALA A 160 7.04 4.71 -3.91
N LEU A 161 7.34 5.79 -3.22
CA LEU A 161 8.17 6.89 -3.70
C LEU A 161 9.45 7.00 -2.88
N TYR A 162 10.59 6.94 -3.55
CA TYR A 162 11.89 7.13 -2.94
C TYR A 162 12.37 8.57 -3.10
N THR A 163 12.82 9.18 -2.01
CA THR A 163 13.42 10.52 -1.99
C THR A 163 14.67 10.56 -1.14
N THR A 164 15.52 11.56 -1.40
CA THR A 164 16.71 11.89 -0.61
C THR A 164 16.63 13.32 -0.09
N PRO A 165 15.72 13.59 0.87
CA PRO A 165 15.51 14.94 1.35
C PRO A 165 16.73 15.44 2.14
N GLY A 166 17.19 16.66 1.86
CA GLY A 166 18.27 17.30 2.62
C GLY A 166 19.67 16.95 2.12
N GLN A 167 20.58 16.65 3.05
CA GLN A 167 22.01 16.53 2.74
C GLN A 167 22.32 15.23 2.00
N TRP A 168 23.08 15.37 0.92
CA TRP A 168 23.68 14.26 0.18
C TRP A 168 25.17 14.53 -0.05
N ARG A 169 26.01 13.54 0.23
CA ARG A 169 27.42 13.50 -0.18
C ARG A 169 27.72 12.12 -0.76
N ASP A 170 28.54 12.10 -1.80
CA ASP A 170 29.01 10.86 -2.41
C ASP A 170 30.18 10.31 -1.58
N PRO A 171 30.03 9.18 -0.87
CA PRO A 171 31.13 8.60 -0.12
C PRO A 171 32.09 7.86 -1.07
N ASN A 172 33.38 7.83 -0.74
CA ASN A 172 34.39 7.06 -1.49
C ASN A 172 34.14 5.54 -1.49
N GLN A 173 33.28 5.02 -0.60
CA GLN A 173 32.85 3.62 -0.54
C GLN A 173 31.32 3.54 -0.52
N VAL A 174 30.71 3.59 -1.71
CA VAL A 174 29.26 3.64 -1.87
C VAL A 174 28.64 2.25 -1.68
N LEU A 175 27.77 2.12 -0.68
CA LEU A 175 26.80 1.04 -0.60
C LEU A 175 25.48 1.63 -0.10
N GLN A 176 24.66 2.05 -1.05
CA GLN A 176 23.37 2.71 -0.80
C GLN A 176 22.30 1.87 -1.47
N VAL A 177 21.54 1.14 -0.65
CA VAL A 177 20.58 0.16 -1.15
C VAL A 177 19.22 0.50 -0.58
N VAL A 178 18.21 0.59 -1.44
CA VAL A 178 16.81 0.71 -1.02
C VAL A 178 16.03 -0.41 -1.67
N ARG A 179 15.16 -1.05 -0.88
CA ARG A 179 14.29 -2.12 -1.35
C ARG A 179 12.87 -1.92 -0.83
N ALA A 180 11.94 -1.85 -1.76
CA ALA A 180 10.51 -1.90 -1.52
C ALA A 180 9.96 -3.33 -1.70
N TYR A 181 10.56 -4.18 -2.53
CA TYR A 181 10.10 -5.54 -2.84
C TYR A 181 8.75 -5.60 -3.55
N TRP A 182 7.62 -5.54 -2.83
CA TRP A 182 6.29 -5.67 -3.43
C TRP A 182 5.19 -5.02 -2.59
N VAL A 183 4.03 -4.88 -3.22
CA VAL A 183 2.75 -4.53 -2.61
C VAL A 183 1.66 -5.48 -3.12
N ARG A 184 0.70 -5.78 -2.27
CA ARG A 184 -0.53 -6.50 -2.61
C ARG A 184 -1.73 -5.68 -2.16
N LEU A 185 -2.57 -5.30 -3.11
CA LEU A 185 -3.83 -4.61 -2.89
C LEU A 185 -4.96 -5.63 -2.98
N LEU A 186 -5.82 -5.67 -1.96
CA LEU A 186 -7.02 -6.50 -1.94
C LEU A 186 -8.23 -5.62 -1.64
N LEU A 187 -9.17 -5.55 -2.58
CA LEU A 187 -10.44 -4.86 -2.37
C LEU A 187 -11.46 -5.85 -1.81
N TRP A 188 -11.92 -5.58 -0.60
CA TRP A 188 -13.00 -6.30 0.06
C TRP A 188 -14.31 -5.57 -0.18
N ALA A 189 -15.38 -6.32 -0.46
CA ALA A 189 -16.72 -5.79 -0.57
C ALA A 189 -17.71 -6.66 0.19
N ALA A 190 -18.70 -6.02 0.81
CA ALA A 190 -19.89 -6.66 1.34
C ALA A 190 -21.13 -5.87 0.88
N PRO A 191 -22.29 -6.50 0.68
CA PRO A 191 -23.52 -5.76 0.43
C PRO A 191 -23.84 -4.83 1.61
N GLU A 192 -24.34 -3.64 1.29
CA GLU A 192 -24.95 -2.73 2.28
C GLU A 192 -26.45 -2.99 2.43
#